data_AF-A0A1C6MWC6-F1
#
_entry.id   AF-A0A1C6MWC6-F1
#
_cell.length_a   1.000
_cell.length_b   1.000
_cell.length_c   1.000
_cell.angle_alpha   90.00
_cell.angle_beta   90.00
_cell.angle_gamma   90.00
#
_symmetry.space_group_name_H-M   'P 1'
#
loop_
_entity.id
_entity.type
_entity.pdbx_description
1 polymer ?
#
loop_
_entity_poly.entity_id
_entity_poly.type
_entity_poly.pdbx_seq_one_letter_code
_entity_poly.pdbx_strand_id
1 'polypeptide(L)'
;MAAGAAPEDAARRLGAELRALQQRSGRTLRDLETRVRISDSSLSRYFRGSTVPPWSTVRDLCRALGADPIAYRTLWEAADRSRPETPPPPEPREPSQPAVPPAPGTPAAPAEPPGPPPRTRPWHRVTGPGPSGRWVPATAGGVAGAVLGSLLTWSLLLPPDPPAATPGTTGTVSGRTAAEGGPGAPNTSRIFVSRATGACLDHSLDHHLRTYACNGLSYQRWTAQKLPDGTHRLRNHATGACLDHGGTGLRAVDCSASATQKWSFTTWPDESAEVRSAAGAECLDDSVALGLRALPCTGSTRQKWG
;
A
#
# COMPACT_ATOMS: atom_id res chain seq x y z
N MET A 1 40.85 -12.98 -2.08
CA MET A 1 39.62 -12.55 -2.77
C MET A 1 38.48 -13.39 -2.22
N ALA A 2 37.58 -12.80 -1.42
CA ALA A 2 36.48 -13.53 -0.80
C ALA A 2 35.35 -13.70 -1.82
N ALA A 3 34.98 -14.94 -2.11
CA ALA A 3 33.77 -15.25 -2.85
C ALA A 3 32.58 -14.62 -2.10
N GLY A 4 31.90 -13.66 -2.74
CA GLY A 4 30.68 -13.08 -2.20
C GLY A 4 29.67 -14.21 -1.97
N ALA A 5 29.16 -14.35 -0.74
CA ALA A 5 28.12 -15.32 -0.43
C ALA A 5 26.97 -15.16 -1.43
N ALA A 6 26.53 -16.26 -2.02
CA ALA A 6 25.54 -16.20 -3.09
C ALA A 6 24.26 -15.53 -2.58
N PRO A 7 23.46 -14.92 -3.46
CA PRO A 7 22.23 -14.23 -3.07
C PRO A 7 21.29 -15.04 -2.17
N GLU A 8 21.14 -16.33 -2.45
CA GLU A 8 20.34 -17.26 -1.63
C GLU A 8 20.97 -17.58 -0.26
N ASP A 9 22.28 -17.41 -0.10
CA ASP A 9 22.98 -17.64 1.15
C ASP A 9 22.71 -16.52 2.16
N ALA A 10 22.62 -15.27 1.70
CA ALA A 10 22.34 -14.12 2.56
C ALA A 10 20.92 -14.17 3.15
N ALA A 11 19.92 -14.51 2.33
CA ALA A 11 18.54 -14.67 2.78
C ALA A 11 18.37 -15.86 3.76
N ARG A 12 19.01 -17.00 3.47
CA ARG A 12 19.05 -18.17 4.38
C ARG A 12 19.72 -17.85 5.70
N ARG A 13 20.82 -17.08 5.68
CA ARG A 13 21.53 -16.67 6.89
C ARG A 13 20.69 -15.77 7.78
N LEU A 14 20.02 -14.76 7.22
CA LEU A 14 19.08 -13.92 7.97
C LEU A 14 17.94 -14.74 8.58
N GLY A 15 17.34 -15.63 7.78
CA GLY A 15 16.26 -16.51 8.24
C GLY A 15 16.69 -17.43 9.40
N ALA A 16 17.89 -18.02 9.30
CA ALA A 16 18.46 -18.88 10.33
C ALA A 16 18.72 -18.12 11.64
N GLU A 17 19.26 -16.89 11.57
CA GLU A 17 19.51 -16.06 12.75
C GLU A 17 18.22 -15.64 13.47
N LEU A 18 17.18 -15.27 12.71
CA LEU A 18 15.85 -14.98 13.27
C LEU A 18 15.20 -16.22 13.89
N ARG A 19 15.39 -17.40 13.27
CA ARG A 19 14.91 -18.67 13.81
C ARG A 19 15.63 -19.05 15.10
N ALA A 20 16.96 -18.89 15.14
CA ALA A 20 17.75 -19.12 16.34
C ALA A 20 17.32 -18.18 17.47
N LEU A 21 17.06 -16.91 17.16
CA LEU A 21 16.52 -15.96 18.13
C LEU A 21 15.14 -16.40 18.64
N GLN A 22 14.25 -16.86 17.75
CA GLN A 22 12.94 -17.40 18.12
C GLN A 22 13.07 -18.61 19.06
N GLN A 23 13.95 -19.56 18.75
CA GLN A 23 14.18 -20.73 19.59
C GLN A 23 14.70 -20.36 20.98
N ARG A 24 15.66 -19.43 21.08
CA ARG A 24 16.17 -18.96 22.38
C ARG A 24 15.13 -18.24 23.22
N SER A 25 14.17 -17.56 22.58
CA SER A 25 13.08 -16.87 23.27
C SER A 25 12.00 -17.80 23.82
N GLY A 26 11.95 -19.07 23.37
CA GLY A 26 10.90 -20.02 23.70
C GLY A 26 9.52 -19.72 23.10
N ARG A 27 9.38 -18.66 22.29
CA ARG A 27 8.10 -18.29 21.65
C ARG A 27 7.77 -19.22 20.49
N THR A 28 6.50 -19.61 20.35
CA THR A 28 6.03 -20.37 19.18
C THR A 28 5.76 -19.44 18.00
N LEU A 29 5.71 -19.99 16.77
CA LEU A 29 5.30 -19.21 15.60
C LEU A 29 3.88 -18.64 15.75
N ARG A 30 2.97 -19.38 16.37
CA ARG A 30 1.60 -18.94 16.68
C ARG A 30 1.55 -17.75 17.65
N ASP A 31 2.46 -17.72 18.62
CA ASP A 31 2.61 -16.58 19.54
C ASP A 31 3.13 -15.33 18.79
N LEU A 32 4.12 -15.52 17.92
CA LEU A 32 4.64 -14.45 17.07
C LEU A 32 3.58 -13.91 16.10
N GLU A 33 2.79 -14.77 15.48
CA GLU A 33 1.71 -14.35 14.58
C GLU A 33 0.75 -13.36 15.25
N THR A 34 0.44 -13.60 16.53
CA THR A 34 -0.45 -12.71 17.30
C THR A 34 0.23 -11.39 17.67
N ARG A 35 1.53 -11.41 18.03
CA ARG A 35 2.28 -10.22 18.46
C ARG A 35 2.67 -9.31 17.30
N VAL A 36 3.27 -9.88 16.26
CA VAL A 36 3.77 -9.12 15.10
C VAL A 36 2.73 -9.00 13.99
N ARG A 37 1.55 -9.63 14.12
CA ARG A 37 0.44 -9.59 13.15
C ARG A 37 0.83 -10.08 11.75
N ILE A 38 1.76 -11.03 11.70
CA ILE A 38 2.27 -11.67 10.48
C ILE A 38 1.84 -13.14 10.49
N SER A 39 1.27 -13.63 9.41
CA SER A 39 0.78 -15.01 9.36
C SER A 39 1.87 -16.05 9.61
N ASP A 40 1.52 -17.18 10.24
CA ASP A 40 2.44 -18.31 10.47
C ASP A 40 3.16 -18.73 9.17
N SER A 41 2.43 -18.81 8.06
CA SER A 41 2.98 -19.12 6.74
C SER A 41 4.05 -18.14 6.25
N SER A 42 3.93 -16.85 6.60
CA SER A 42 4.91 -15.81 6.23
C SER A 42 6.12 -15.88 7.14
N LEU A 43 5.92 -16.03 8.45
CA LEU A 43 6.99 -16.27 9.42
C LEU A 43 7.82 -17.50 9.05
N SER A 44 7.14 -18.57 8.63
CA SER A 44 7.72 -19.83 8.18
C SER A 44 8.64 -19.63 6.97
N ARG A 45 8.24 -18.80 5.99
CA ARG A 45 9.07 -18.43 4.82
C ARG A 45 10.27 -17.57 5.22
N TYR A 46 10.07 -16.59 6.10
CA TYR A 46 11.14 -15.71 6.58
C TYR A 46 12.21 -16.51 7.34
N PHE A 47 11.81 -17.40 8.24
CA PHE A 47 12.74 -18.21 9.04
C PHE A 47 13.46 -19.30 8.24
N ARG A 48 12.92 -19.72 7.10
CA ARG A 48 13.63 -20.58 6.14
C ARG A 48 14.56 -19.80 5.20
N GLY A 49 14.44 -18.47 5.17
CA GLY A 49 15.15 -17.61 4.22
C GLY A 49 14.71 -17.79 2.76
N SER A 50 13.55 -18.40 2.51
CA SER A 50 12.96 -18.47 1.16
C SER A 50 12.37 -17.13 0.70
N THR A 51 12.25 -16.18 1.63
CA THR A 51 11.81 -14.81 1.36
C THR A 51 12.50 -13.89 2.35
N VAL A 52 13.06 -12.78 1.87
CA VAL A 52 13.67 -11.77 2.73
C VAL A 52 12.56 -10.96 3.41
N PRO A 53 12.45 -10.97 4.75
CA PRO A 53 11.48 -10.15 5.46
C PRO A 53 11.79 -8.65 5.26
N PRO A 54 10.79 -7.78 5.19
CA PRO A 54 10.98 -6.33 5.25
C PRO A 54 11.70 -5.90 6.52
N TRP A 55 12.42 -4.78 6.49
CA TRP A 55 13.15 -4.30 7.66
C TRP A 55 12.25 -4.09 8.89
N SER A 56 11.02 -3.58 8.69
CA SER A 56 10.05 -3.44 9.78
C SER A 56 9.69 -4.79 10.40
N THR A 57 9.53 -5.84 9.59
CA THR A 57 9.26 -7.20 10.07
C THR A 57 10.43 -7.71 10.92
N VAL A 58 11.67 -7.52 10.45
CA VAL A 58 12.86 -7.89 11.23
C VAL A 58 12.86 -7.15 12.57
N ARG A 59 12.59 -5.85 12.56
CA ARG A 59 12.53 -5.01 13.76
C ARG A 59 11.44 -5.45 14.74
N ASP A 60 10.24 -5.73 14.25
CA ASP A 60 9.11 -6.12 15.09
C ASP A 60 9.31 -7.54 15.64
N LEU A 61 9.92 -8.44 14.86
CA LEU A 61 10.36 -9.76 15.33
C LEU A 61 11.43 -9.63 16.41
N CYS A 62 12.49 -8.85 16.20
CA CYS A 62 13.53 -8.63 17.20
C CYS A 62 12.94 -8.08 18.51
N ARG A 63 12.07 -7.07 18.44
CA ARG A 63 11.39 -6.51 19.63
C ARG A 63 10.50 -7.53 20.33
N ALA A 64 9.68 -8.27 19.58
CA ALA A 64 8.83 -9.32 20.15
C ALA A 64 9.66 -10.42 20.82
N LEU A 65 10.83 -10.72 20.27
CA LEU A 65 11.77 -11.73 20.75
C LEU A 65 12.76 -11.22 21.82
N GLY A 66 12.72 -9.93 22.16
CA GLY A 66 13.58 -9.32 23.19
C GLY A 66 15.01 -9.01 22.73
N ALA A 67 15.27 -8.91 21.43
CA ALA A 67 16.56 -8.52 20.86
C ALA A 67 16.56 -7.07 20.35
N ASP A 68 17.74 -6.45 20.29
CA ASP A 68 17.95 -5.19 19.61
C ASP A 68 17.84 -5.37 18.08
N PRO A 69 16.90 -4.69 17.40
CA PRO A 69 16.79 -4.71 15.94
C PRO A 69 18.07 -4.30 15.21
N ILE A 70 18.82 -3.33 15.74
CA ILE A 70 19.97 -2.74 15.02
C ILE A 70 21.08 -3.77 14.77
N ALA A 71 21.25 -4.74 15.68
CA ALA A 71 22.18 -5.85 15.51
C ALA A 71 21.92 -6.70 14.25
N TYR A 72 20.69 -6.69 13.73
CA TYR A 72 20.28 -7.46 12.54
C TYR A 72 20.33 -6.63 11.24
N ARG A 73 20.69 -5.34 11.31
CA ARG A 73 20.64 -4.42 10.18
C ARG A 73 21.54 -4.86 9.03
N THR A 74 22.80 -5.17 9.33
CA THR A 74 23.79 -5.58 8.32
C THR A 74 23.40 -6.90 7.65
N LEU A 75 22.85 -7.86 8.41
CA LEU A 75 22.35 -9.12 7.88
C LEU A 75 21.15 -8.91 6.96
N TRP A 76 20.25 -8.01 7.34
CA TRP A 76 19.10 -7.66 6.52
C TRP A 76 19.49 -6.97 5.20
N GLU A 77 20.39 -5.99 5.24
CA GLU A 77 20.88 -5.29 4.04
C GLU A 77 21.62 -6.22 3.08
N ALA A 78 22.36 -7.19 3.60
CA ALA A 78 22.99 -8.22 2.79
C ALA A 78 21.93 -9.07 2.07
N ALA A 79 20.89 -9.50 2.78
CA ALA A 79 19.78 -10.27 2.23
C ALA A 79 18.92 -9.47 1.23
N ASP A 80 18.69 -8.18 1.48
CA ASP A 80 17.84 -7.34 0.63
C ASP A 80 18.52 -7.00 -0.71
N ARG A 81 19.82 -6.70 -0.70
CA ARG A 81 20.61 -6.47 -1.92
C ARG A 81 20.73 -7.71 -2.82
N SER A 82 20.58 -8.90 -2.24
CA SER A 82 20.60 -10.16 -2.97
C SER A 82 19.27 -10.54 -3.62
N ARG A 83 18.22 -9.72 -3.53
CA ARG A 83 16.95 -10.05 -4.19
C ARG A 83 17.14 -9.97 -5.70
N PRO A 84 16.75 -11.01 -6.46
CA PRO A 84 16.70 -10.90 -7.91
C PRO A 84 15.80 -9.73 -8.27
N GLU A 85 16.33 -8.76 -8.99
CA GLU A 85 15.53 -7.71 -9.60
C GLU A 85 14.66 -8.38 -10.66
N THR A 86 13.36 -8.48 -10.41
CA THR A 86 12.42 -9.02 -11.40
C THR A 86 12.49 -8.13 -12.64
N PRO A 87 12.82 -8.67 -13.83
CA PRO A 87 12.81 -7.87 -15.04
C PRO A 87 11.41 -7.25 -15.23
N PRO A 88 11.31 -6.01 -15.75
CA PRO A 88 10.03 -5.46 -16.12
C PRO A 88 9.34 -6.44 -17.10
N PRO A 89 8.01 -6.65 -16.98
CA PRO A 89 7.29 -7.54 -17.87
C PRO A 89 7.54 -7.13 -19.33
N PRO A 90 7.64 -8.09 -20.26
CA PRO A 90 7.85 -7.77 -21.67
C PRO A 90 6.74 -6.82 -22.12
N GLU A 91 7.13 -5.73 -22.79
CA GLU A 91 6.20 -4.76 -23.35
C GLU A 91 5.12 -5.51 -24.16
N PRO A 92 3.82 -5.20 -23.97
CA PRO A 92 2.77 -5.80 -24.77
C PRO A 92 3.05 -5.47 -26.24
N ARG A 93 3.35 -6.48 -27.06
CA ARG A 93 3.26 -6.33 -28.52
C ARG A 93 1.82 -5.94 -28.81
N GLU A 94 1.62 -4.73 -29.32
CA GLU A 94 0.33 -4.30 -29.83
C GLU A 94 -0.20 -5.39 -30.76
N PRO A 95 -1.44 -5.88 -30.56
CA PRO A 95 -2.04 -6.81 -31.50
C PRO A 95 -2.12 -6.11 -32.86
N SER A 96 -1.39 -6.63 -33.83
CA SER A 96 -1.44 -6.18 -35.21
C SER A 96 -2.90 -6.20 -35.66
N GLN A 97 -3.42 -5.02 -36.02
CA GLN A 97 -4.77 -4.87 -36.52
C GLN A 97 -5.01 -5.88 -37.67
N PRO A 98 -6.13 -6.60 -37.71
CA PRO A 98 -6.45 -7.44 -38.85
C PRO A 98 -6.48 -6.57 -40.11
N ALA A 99 -5.70 -6.98 -41.12
CA ALA A 99 -5.72 -6.34 -42.42
C ALA A 99 -7.15 -6.32 -42.98
N VAL A 100 -7.65 -5.14 -43.27
CA VAL A 100 -8.92 -4.92 -43.99
C VAL A 100 -8.81 -5.65 -45.34
N PRO A 101 -9.74 -6.53 -45.71
CA PRO A 101 -9.70 -7.18 -47.03
C PRO A 101 -9.93 -6.14 -48.14
N PRO A 102 -9.25 -6.24 -49.30
CA PRO A 102 -9.44 -5.30 -50.39
C PRO A 102 -10.83 -5.46 -51.01
N ALA A 103 -11.54 -4.35 -51.18
CA ALA A 103 -12.81 -4.30 -51.90
C ALA A 103 -12.61 -4.61 -53.41
N PRO A 104 -13.56 -5.30 -54.07
CA PRO A 104 -13.43 -5.64 -55.48
C PRO A 104 -13.80 -4.47 -56.40
N GLY A 105 -12.90 -4.19 -57.35
CA GLY A 105 -13.19 -3.81 -58.74
C GLY A 105 -13.96 -2.51 -59.01
N THR A 106 -13.26 -1.48 -59.51
CA THR A 106 -13.81 -0.49 -60.42
C THR A 106 -12.77 -0.20 -61.50
N PRO A 107 -13.13 -0.16 -62.79
CA PRO A 107 -12.18 -0.22 -63.90
C PRO A 107 -11.41 1.08 -64.11
N ALA A 108 -10.23 0.93 -64.72
CA ALA A 108 -9.24 1.95 -64.98
C ALA A 108 -9.76 3.11 -65.84
N ALA A 109 -9.52 4.34 -65.35
CA ALA A 109 -9.53 5.57 -66.15
C ALA A 109 -8.07 5.95 -66.53
N PRO A 110 -7.85 6.67 -67.65
CA PRO A 110 -6.56 6.75 -68.31
C PRO A 110 -5.57 7.72 -67.65
N ALA A 111 -4.29 7.50 -67.92
CA ALA A 111 -3.14 8.20 -67.37
C ALA A 111 -3.16 9.73 -67.64
N GLU A 112 -3.07 10.52 -66.57
CA GLU A 112 -2.65 11.92 -66.60
C GLU A 112 -1.11 12.05 -66.55
N PRO A 113 -0.51 13.05 -67.24
CA PRO A 113 0.93 13.24 -67.31
C PRO A 113 1.54 13.76 -65.98
N PRO A 114 2.84 13.55 -65.74
CA PRO A 114 3.46 13.77 -64.45
C PRO A 114 3.58 15.25 -64.09
N GLY A 115 2.95 15.64 -62.98
CA GLY A 115 3.17 16.93 -62.31
C GLY A 115 4.54 17.02 -61.62
N PRO A 116 5.04 18.25 -61.36
CA PRO A 116 6.40 18.48 -60.86
C PRO A 116 6.61 18.04 -59.40
N PRO A 117 7.86 17.75 -58.97
CA PRO A 117 8.16 17.14 -57.68
C PRO A 117 7.92 18.09 -56.49
N PRO A 118 7.67 17.53 -55.28
CA PRO A 118 7.26 18.29 -54.11
C PRO A 118 8.39 19.15 -53.53
N ARG A 119 8.08 20.42 -53.26
CA ARG A 119 8.92 21.32 -52.47
C ARG A 119 8.83 20.95 -50.99
N THR A 120 9.92 20.44 -50.45
CA THR A 120 10.13 20.21 -49.02
C THR A 120 10.04 21.54 -48.27
N ARG A 121 9.13 21.64 -47.30
CA ARG A 121 9.12 22.75 -46.33
C ARG A 121 9.97 22.34 -45.14
N PRO A 122 11.06 23.07 -44.81
CA PRO A 122 11.81 22.82 -43.60
C PRO A 122 10.98 23.25 -42.37
N TRP A 123 11.09 22.43 -41.34
CA TRP A 123 10.52 22.64 -40.01
C TRP A 123 11.01 23.99 -39.45
N HIS A 124 10.09 24.92 -39.20
CA HIS A 124 10.41 26.12 -38.45
C HIS A 124 10.62 25.74 -36.99
N ARG A 125 11.90 25.71 -36.62
CA ARG A 125 12.38 25.79 -35.25
C ARG A 125 11.90 27.12 -34.67
N VAL A 126 10.94 27.08 -33.73
CA VAL A 126 10.54 28.26 -32.96
C VAL A 126 11.65 28.53 -31.95
N THR A 127 12.59 29.41 -32.33
CA THR A 127 13.52 30.06 -31.43
C THR A 127 13.04 31.48 -31.13
N GLY A 128 12.80 31.75 -29.85
CA GLY A 128 13.00 33.06 -29.21
C GLY A 128 11.73 33.84 -28.80
N PRO A 129 11.86 34.86 -27.92
CA PRO A 129 13.09 35.40 -27.33
C PRO A 129 13.16 35.30 -25.80
N GLY A 130 14.39 35.46 -25.30
CA GLY A 130 14.78 35.41 -23.89
C GLY A 130 14.56 36.71 -23.10
N PRO A 131 15.35 36.92 -22.02
CA PRO A 131 14.89 37.45 -20.75
C PRO A 131 15.14 38.96 -20.54
N SER A 132 14.28 39.60 -19.74
CA SER A 132 14.54 40.82 -18.96
C SER A 132 13.34 41.04 -18.01
N GLY A 133 13.44 41.44 -16.75
CA GLY A 133 14.57 41.82 -15.94
C GLY A 133 14.18 41.80 -14.44
N ARG A 134 15.17 41.39 -13.64
CA ARG A 134 15.70 42.05 -12.44
C ARG A 134 14.77 42.74 -11.39
N TRP A 135 14.87 42.18 -10.16
CA TRP A 135 14.95 42.76 -8.79
C TRP A 135 13.82 43.64 -8.24
N VAL A 136 13.21 43.21 -7.11
CA VAL A 136 13.33 43.87 -5.78
C VAL A 136 13.07 42.83 -4.65
N PRO A 137 13.91 42.77 -3.61
CA PRO A 137 13.58 42.18 -2.30
C PRO A 137 13.40 43.26 -1.21
N ALA A 138 12.46 43.06 -0.29
CA ALA A 138 12.32 43.72 1.03
C ALA A 138 10.92 43.38 1.59
N THR A 139 10.61 43.21 2.87
CA THR A 139 11.34 43.27 4.15
C THR A 139 10.42 42.70 5.25
N ALA A 140 11.06 42.30 6.35
CA ALA A 140 10.59 41.94 7.68
C ALA A 140 9.29 42.56 8.27
N GLY A 141 8.68 41.76 9.15
CA GLY A 141 7.82 42.14 10.28
C GLY A 141 7.24 40.85 10.88
N GLY A 142 7.55 40.36 12.08
CA GLY A 142 7.99 41.02 13.31
C GLY A 142 6.78 41.29 14.21
N VAL A 143 6.23 40.25 14.87
CA VAL A 143 5.37 40.43 16.05
C VAL A 143 5.65 39.34 17.08
N ALA A 144 6.16 39.79 18.22
CA ALA A 144 6.29 39.05 19.47
C ALA A 144 4.92 38.95 20.17
N GLY A 145 4.64 37.83 20.81
CA GLY A 145 3.46 37.65 21.66
C GLY A 145 3.79 36.71 22.82
N ALA A 146 3.53 37.18 24.02
CA ALA A 146 4.20 36.84 25.26
C ALA A 146 3.77 35.53 25.94
N VAL A 147 4.65 35.13 26.86
CA VAL A 147 4.57 34.07 27.88
C VAL A 147 3.38 34.23 28.82
N LEU A 148 2.61 33.16 29.04
CA LEU A 148 2.01 32.75 30.31
C LEU A 148 2.07 31.21 30.31
N GLY A 149 2.85 30.51 31.14
CA GLY A 149 3.07 30.73 32.55
C GLY A 149 1.96 30.04 33.34
N SER A 150 2.02 28.71 33.46
CA SER A 150 1.32 27.96 34.51
C SER A 150 1.96 26.59 34.69
N LEU A 151 3.07 26.60 35.44
CA LEU A 151 3.54 25.46 36.21
C LEU A 151 2.56 25.28 37.38
N LEU A 152 1.81 24.19 37.41
CA LEU A 152 1.28 23.63 38.65
C LEU A 152 1.89 22.25 38.81
N THR A 153 3.10 22.25 39.34
CA THR A 153 3.62 21.17 40.16
C THR A 153 2.80 21.14 41.45
N TRP A 154 2.02 20.08 41.67
CA TRP A 154 1.83 19.59 43.02
C TRP A 154 2.09 18.09 43.07
N SER A 155 3.21 17.81 43.73
CA SER A 155 3.76 16.51 44.03
C SER A 155 2.94 15.80 45.10
N LEU A 156 2.99 14.47 45.02
CA LEU A 156 2.93 13.51 46.13
C LEU A 156 1.60 13.42 46.90
N LEU A 157 0.91 12.29 46.71
CA LEU A 157 0.77 11.26 47.74
C LEU A 157 0.06 10.04 47.13
N LEU A 158 0.82 8.96 46.94
CA LEU A 158 0.30 7.59 46.86
C LEU A 158 0.35 7.00 48.30
N PRO A 159 -0.35 5.89 48.57
CA PRO A 159 -1.71 5.78 49.09
C PRO A 159 -1.71 5.31 50.57
N PRO A 160 -2.87 5.25 51.27
CA PRO A 160 -3.07 4.29 52.34
C PRO A 160 -3.74 3.00 51.83
N ASP A 161 -3.28 1.88 52.39
CA ASP A 161 -3.61 0.48 52.14
C ASP A 161 -5.11 0.09 52.19
N PRO A 162 -5.47 -1.08 51.61
CA PRO A 162 -6.86 -1.54 51.47
C PRO A 162 -7.42 -2.08 52.80
N PRO A 163 -8.74 -1.95 53.05
CA PRO A 163 -9.38 -2.76 54.07
C PRO A 163 -9.73 -4.16 53.55
N ALA A 164 -9.52 -5.11 54.46
CA ALA A 164 -9.71 -6.54 54.33
C ALA A 164 -11.12 -6.97 53.90
N ALA A 165 -11.13 -8.15 53.26
CA ALA A 165 -12.31 -8.97 53.02
C ALA A 165 -13.04 -9.34 54.33
N THR A 166 -14.37 -9.46 54.25
CA THR A 166 -15.18 -10.51 54.92
C THR A 166 -16.61 -10.49 54.36
N PRO A 167 -17.42 -11.56 54.57
CA PRO A 167 -18.17 -12.20 53.49
C PRO A 167 -19.70 -11.94 53.51
N GLY A 168 -20.34 -12.35 52.41
CA GLY A 168 -21.68 -12.93 52.44
C GLY A 168 -22.84 -11.94 52.38
N THR A 169 -23.38 -11.72 51.19
CA THR A 169 -24.82 -11.50 51.01
C THR A 169 -25.21 -12.02 49.63
N THR A 170 -26.04 -13.06 49.65
CA THR A 170 -26.77 -13.61 48.52
C THR A 170 -27.67 -12.53 47.92
N GLY A 171 -27.21 -11.93 46.81
CA GLY A 171 -27.97 -10.98 45.99
C GLY A 171 -28.37 -11.64 44.67
N THR A 172 -29.66 -11.91 44.54
CA THR A 172 -30.41 -12.32 43.35
C THR A 172 -29.82 -11.81 42.03
N VAL A 173 -29.36 -12.73 41.17
CA VAL A 173 -29.05 -12.45 39.76
C VAL A 173 -30.37 -12.21 39.02
N SER A 174 -30.79 -10.95 38.93
CA SER A 174 -31.69 -10.52 37.85
C SER A 174 -30.89 -10.49 36.57
N GLY A 175 -31.20 -11.42 35.67
CA GLY A 175 -30.67 -11.49 34.32
C GLY A 175 -30.91 -10.18 33.59
N ARG A 176 -29.87 -9.36 33.49
CA ARG A 176 -29.78 -8.35 32.45
C ARG A 176 -29.32 -9.08 31.20
N THR A 177 -30.25 -9.26 30.28
CA THR A 177 -29.98 -9.57 28.88
C THR A 177 -28.87 -8.66 28.38
N ALA A 178 -27.65 -9.20 28.33
CA ALA A 178 -26.61 -8.66 27.50
C ALA A 178 -27.16 -8.77 26.08
N ALA A 179 -27.50 -7.63 25.48
CA ALA A 179 -27.72 -7.56 24.06
C ALA A 179 -26.44 -8.07 23.40
N GLU A 180 -26.50 -9.28 22.86
CA GLU A 180 -25.54 -9.79 21.89
C GLU A 180 -25.42 -8.72 20.80
N GLY A 181 -24.29 -8.00 20.83
CA GLY A 181 -23.78 -7.40 19.61
C GLY A 181 -23.59 -8.55 18.63
N GLY A 182 -24.53 -8.68 17.70
CA GLY A 182 -24.54 -9.73 16.69
C GLY A 182 -23.19 -9.80 15.97
N PRO A 183 -22.87 -10.95 15.34
CA PRO A 183 -21.59 -11.17 14.69
C PRO A 183 -21.30 -10.02 13.74
N GLY A 184 -20.32 -9.18 14.10
CA GLY A 184 -19.86 -8.08 13.27
C GLY A 184 -19.57 -8.62 11.88
N ALA A 185 -20.11 -7.96 10.85
CA ALA A 185 -19.98 -8.37 9.47
C ALA A 185 -18.54 -8.80 9.16
N PRO A 186 -18.32 -9.91 8.44
CA PRO A 186 -16.99 -10.44 8.22
C PRO A 186 -16.12 -9.38 7.56
N ASN A 187 -15.05 -8.99 8.26
CA ASN A 187 -13.97 -8.19 7.71
C ASN A 187 -13.26 -9.03 6.64
N THR A 188 -13.75 -8.97 5.41
CA THR A 188 -13.20 -9.77 4.32
C THR A 188 -11.86 -9.20 3.90
N SER A 189 -10.82 -9.99 4.10
CA SER A 189 -9.49 -9.73 3.58
C SER A 189 -9.45 -10.14 2.11
N ARG A 190 -9.06 -9.22 1.22
CA ARG A 190 -8.99 -9.46 -0.23
C ARG A 190 -7.68 -8.93 -0.80
N ILE A 191 -7.33 -9.43 -1.97
CA ILE A 191 -6.26 -8.91 -2.81
C ILE A 191 -6.94 -8.20 -3.98
N PHE A 192 -6.54 -6.96 -4.25
CA PHE A 192 -7.08 -6.17 -5.35
C PHE A 192 -6.10 -6.27 -6.53
N VAL A 193 -6.44 -7.09 -7.52
CA VAL A 193 -5.64 -7.26 -8.76
C VAL A 193 -6.22 -6.34 -9.83
N SER A 194 -5.43 -5.44 -10.38
CA SER A 194 -5.85 -4.57 -11.48
C SER A 194 -6.12 -5.41 -12.72
N ARG A 195 -7.33 -5.33 -13.29
CA ARG A 195 -7.67 -6.04 -14.53
C ARG A 195 -6.93 -5.48 -15.75
N ALA A 196 -6.39 -4.27 -15.66
CA ALA A 196 -5.65 -3.65 -16.76
C ALA A 196 -4.15 -3.98 -16.77
N THR A 197 -3.54 -4.21 -15.60
CA THR A 197 -2.08 -4.41 -15.49
C THR A 197 -1.69 -5.78 -14.92
N GLY A 198 -2.61 -6.48 -14.27
CA GLY A 198 -2.32 -7.70 -13.50
C GLY A 198 -1.56 -7.44 -12.20
N ALA A 199 -1.28 -6.19 -11.85
CA ALA A 199 -0.58 -5.82 -10.63
C ALA A 199 -1.55 -5.74 -9.44
N CYS A 200 -1.02 -6.01 -8.25
CA CYS A 200 -1.76 -5.97 -6.99
C CYS A 200 -1.65 -4.59 -6.32
N LEU A 201 -2.74 -4.10 -5.75
CA LEU A 201 -2.74 -2.94 -4.86
C LEU A 201 -1.82 -3.23 -3.66
N ASP A 202 -0.76 -2.44 -3.51
CA ASP A 202 0.30 -2.63 -2.53
C ASP A 202 0.45 -1.37 -1.69
N HIS A 203 0.61 -1.53 -0.38
CA HIS A 203 1.09 -0.44 0.46
C HIS A 203 2.22 -0.94 1.34
N SER A 204 3.46 -0.66 0.93
CA SER A 204 4.68 -1.00 1.66
C SER A 204 5.28 0.26 2.31
N LEU A 205 6.05 0.09 3.39
CA LEU A 205 6.60 1.23 4.13
C LEU A 205 7.64 2.02 3.32
N ASP A 206 8.43 1.32 2.50
CA ASP A 206 9.55 1.92 1.76
C ASP A 206 9.12 2.51 0.41
N HIS A 207 7.97 2.09 -0.11
CA HIS A 207 7.49 2.50 -1.43
C HIS A 207 6.08 3.09 -1.43
N HIS A 208 5.48 3.22 -0.25
CA HIS A 208 4.14 3.76 -0.05
C HIS A 208 3.11 3.06 -0.94
N LEU A 209 2.03 3.77 -1.28
CA LEU A 209 0.88 3.20 -1.97
C LEU A 209 1.19 3.13 -3.46
N ARG A 210 1.01 1.94 -4.05
CA ARG A 210 1.28 1.68 -5.46
C ARG A 210 0.52 0.46 -5.95
N THR A 211 0.64 0.15 -7.23
CA THR A 211 0.46 -1.20 -7.75
C THR A 211 1.81 -1.87 -7.91
N TYR A 212 1.88 -3.17 -7.60
CA TYR A 212 3.11 -3.96 -7.69
C TYR A 212 2.82 -5.40 -8.10
N ALA A 213 3.79 -6.09 -8.69
CA ALA A 213 3.66 -7.50 -9.06
C ALA A 213 3.15 -8.35 -7.89
N CYS A 214 2.11 -9.15 -8.15
CA CYS A 214 1.47 -9.96 -7.12
C CYS A 214 2.45 -11.00 -6.55
N ASN A 215 2.64 -10.98 -5.23
CA ASN A 215 3.68 -11.76 -4.55
C ASN A 215 3.18 -12.49 -3.29
N GLY A 216 1.89 -12.35 -2.95
CA GLY A 216 1.25 -13.04 -1.83
C GLY A 216 1.65 -12.54 -0.44
N LEU A 217 2.40 -11.43 -0.35
CA LEU A 217 2.76 -10.79 0.92
C LEU A 217 1.57 -10.02 1.51
N SER A 218 1.62 -9.74 2.81
CA SER A 218 0.57 -9.02 3.53
C SER A 218 0.42 -7.56 3.08
N TYR A 219 1.41 -6.97 2.41
CA TYR A 219 1.32 -5.61 1.84
C TYR A 219 0.31 -5.51 0.70
N GLN A 220 -0.06 -6.64 0.09
CA GLN A 220 -1.05 -6.71 -0.99
C GLN A 220 -2.42 -7.20 -0.48
N ARG A 221 -2.55 -7.38 0.84
CA ARG A 221 -3.76 -7.85 1.49
C ARG A 221 -4.46 -6.67 2.16
N TRP A 222 -5.72 -6.48 1.82
CA TRP A 222 -6.52 -5.37 2.27
C TRP A 222 -7.80 -5.88 2.92
N THR A 223 -8.05 -5.46 4.14
CA THR A 223 -9.31 -5.70 4.84
C THR A 223 -10.31 -4.62 4.44
N ALA A 224 -11.41 -5.03 3.82
CA ALA A 224 -12.56 -4.16 3.59
C ALA A 224 -13.49 -4.20 4.81
N GLN A 225 -13.27 -3.29 5.75
CA GLN A 225 -14.10 -3.17 6.95
C GLN A 225 -15.39 -2.40 6.61
N LYS A 226 -16.55 -3.06 6.71
CA LYS A 226 -17.84 -2.41 6.53
C LYS A 226 -18.13 -1.43 7.67
N LEU A 227 -18.57 -0.22 7.32
CA LEU A 227 -18.93 0.86 8.23
C LEU A 227 -20.46 0.96 8.40
N PRO A 228 -20.97 1.62 9.45
CA PRO A 228 -22.41 1.72 9.72
C PRO A 228 -23.23 2.37 8.60
N ASP A 229 -22.62 3.26 7.81
CA ASP A 229 -23.25 3.93 6.67
C ASP A 229 -23.22 3.10 5.37
N GLY A 230 -22.81 1.83 5.46
CA GLY A 230 -22.73 0.92 4.31
C GLY A 230 -21.48 1.08 3.45
N THR A 231 -20.67 2.12 3.70
CA THR A 231 -19.35 2.26 3.06
C THR A 231 -18.34 1.32 3.71
N HIS A 232 -17.12 1.30 3.18
CA HIS A 232 -16.05 0.46 3.66
C HIS A 232 -14.78 1.27 3.89
N ARG A 233 -14.00 0.84 4.87
CA ARG A 233 -12.63 1.27 5.07
C ARG A 233 -11.68 0.20 4.58
N LEU A 234 -10.77 0.56 3.68
CA LEU A 234 -9.76 -0.33 3.15
C LEU A 234 -8.48 -0.22 3.96
N ARG A 235 -8.24 -1.18 4.86
CA ARG A 235 -7.05 -1.22 5.71
C ARG A 235 -6.04 -2.24 5.20
N ASN A 236 -4.82 -1.81 4.96
CA ASN A 236 -3.73 -2.70 4.60
C ASN A 236 -3.33 -3.60 5.79
N HIS A 237 -3.15 -4.90 5.55
CA HIS A 237 -2.88 -5.85 6.63
C HIS A 237 -1.47 -5.74 7.20
N ALA A 238 -0.48 -5.35 6.40
CA ALA A 238 0.91 -5.26 6.84
C ALA A 238 1.23 -3.94 7.54
N THR A 239 0.78 -2.82 6.97
CA THR A 239 1.10 -1.48 7.48
C THR A 239 0.06 -0.94 8.45
N GLY A 240 -1.16 -1.49 8.43
CA GLY A 240 -2.28 -0.98 9.22
C GLY A 240 -2.85 0.34 8.71
N ALA A 241 -2.28 0.93 7.66
CA ALA A 241 -2.72 2.16 7.02
C ALA A 241 -4.02 1.94 6.23
N CYS A 242 -4.83 2.99 6.14
CA CYS A 242 -6.07 3.02 5.41
C CYS A 242 -5.93 3.77 4.09
N LEU A 243 -6.54 3.23 3.03
CA LEU A 243 -6.64 3.90 1.73
C LEU A 243 -7.43 5.19 1.89
N ASP A 244 -6.84 6.29 1.45
CA ASP A 244 -7.40 7.63 1.54
C ASP A 244 -7.33 8.31 0.17
N HIS A 245 -8.42 8.97 -0.20
CA HIS A 245 -8.44 9.87 -1.34
C HIS A 245 -9.10 11.19 -0.95
N GLY A 246 -8.29 12.24 -0.89
CA GLY A 246 -8.68 13.60 -0.48
C GLY A 246 -7.91 14.66 -1.26
N GLY A 247 -7.85 15.89 -0.74
CA GLY A 247 -7.24 17.03 -1.46
C GLY A 247 -5.75 16.88 -1.83
N THR A 248 -5.03 15.95 -1.20
CA THR A 248 -3.63 15.61 -1.52
C THR A 248 -3.49 14.40 -2.44
N GLY A 249 -4.61 13.91 -2.99
CA GLY A 249 -4.66 12.73 -3.85
C GLY A 249 -4.70 11.40 -3.09
N LEU A 250 -4.56 10.33 -3.87
CA LEU A 250 -4.64 8.96 -3.42
C LEU A 250 -3.39 8.55 -2.64
N ARG A 251 -3.57 8.02 -1.43
CA ARG A 251 -2.49 7.60 -0.53
C ARG A 251 -2.99 6.56 0.46
N ALA A 252 -2.07 6.02 1.27
CA ALA A 252 -2.43 5.25 2.45
C ALA A 252 -1.82 5.90 3.69
N VAL A 253 -2.66 6.20 4.68
CA VAL A 253 -2.32 6.96 5.89
C VAL A 253 -2.98 6.32 7.10
N ASP A 254 -2.76 6.88 8.30
CA ASP A 254 -3.42 6.38 9.51
C ASP A 254 -4.94 6.36 9.37
N CYS A 255 -5.54 5.29 9.89
CA CYS A 255 -6.97 5.10 9.82
C CYS A 255 -7.70 6.12 10.70
N SER A 256 -8.69 6.80 10.12
CA SER A 256 -9.49 7.83 10.79
C SER A 256 -10.98 7.66 10.46
N ALA A 257 -11.83 8.50 11.06
CA ALA A 257 -13.26 8.58 10.71
C ALA A 257 -13.53 9.45 9.48
N SER A 258 -12.49 9.95 8.79
CA SER A 258 -12.62 10.86 7.65
C SER A 258 -13.44 10.25 6.52
N ALA A 259 -14.25 11.09 5.86
CA ALA A 259 -14.97 10.72 4.64
C ALA A 259 -14.04 10.31 3.49
N THR A 260 -12.80 10.84 3.46
CA THR A 260 -11.78 10.51 2.45
C THR A 260 -11.29 9.05 2.51
N GLN A 261 -11.56 8.34 3.61
CA GLN A 261 -11.21 6.93 3.81
C GLN A 261 -12.41 5.99 3.69
N LYS A 262 -13.54 6.50 3.19
CA LYS A 262 -14.75 5.73 2.94
C LYS A 262 -14.85 5.38 1.47
N TRP A 263 -15.10 4.11 1.19
CA TRP A 263 -15.12 3.53 -0.15
C TRP A 263 -16.40 2.72 -0.37
N SER A 264 -17.02 2.84 -1.53
CA SER A 264 -18.08 1.96 -1.99
C SER A 264 -17.55 0.98 -3.03
N PHE A 265 -18.17 -0.19 -3.11
CA PHE A 265 -17.84 -1.23 -4.08
C PHE A 265 -19.03 -1.47 -5.00
N THR A 266 -18.77 -1.52 -6.30
CA THR A 266 -19.71 -2.01 -7.31
C THR A 266 -19.13 -3.29 -7.91
N THR A 267 -19.85 -4.41 -7.78
CA THR A 267 -19.47 -5.67 -8.41
C THR A 267 -20.02 -5.73 -9.83
N TRP A 268 -19.17 -6.15 -10.77
CA TRP A 268 -19.52 -6.33 -12.19
C TRP A 268 -19.83 -7.79 -12.53
N PRO A 269 -20.44 -8.07 -13.70
CA PRO A 269 -20.75 -9.44 -14.13
C PRO A 269 -19.54 -10.37 -14.28
N ASP A 270 -18.33 -9.80 -14.47
CA ASP A 270 -17.06 -10.52 -14.57
C ASP A 270 -16.40 -10.76 -13.20
N GLU A 271 -17.18 -10.59 -12.12
CA GLU A 271 -16.80 -10.70 -10.71
C GLU A 271 -15.75 -9.66 -10.24
N SER A 272 -15.32 -8.75 -11.11
CA SER A 272 -14.47 -7.64 -10.72
C SER A 272 -15.25 -6.59 -9.92
N ALA A 273 -14.54 -5.82 -9.11
CA ALA A 273 -15.07 -4.72 -8.36
C ALA A 273 -14.54 -3.39 -8.88
N GLU A 274 -15.40 -2.39 -9.00
CA GLU A 274 -15.02 -0.98 -9.05
C GLU A 274 -15.02 -0.43 -7.62
N VAL A 275 -13.96 0.31 -7.27
CA VAL A 275 -13.73 0.85 -5.92
C VAL A 275 -13.84 2.37 -5.99
N ARG A 276 -14.89 2.95 -5.40
CA ARG A 276 -15.22 4.37 -5.54
C ARG A 276 -15.09 5.11 -4.20
N SER A 277 -14.40 6.25 -4.20
CA SER A 277 -14.32 7.13 -3.04
C SER A 277 -15.68 7.73 -2.72
N ALA A 278 -16.12 7.63 -1.47
CA ALA A 278 -17.37 8.24 -1.02
C ALA A 278 -17.28 9.77 -0.86
N ALA A 279 -16.07 10.32 -0.73
CA ALA A 279 -15.86 11.77 -0.60
C ALA A 279 -15.82 12.48 -1.95
N GLY A 280 -15.08 11.93 -2.92
CA GLY A 280 -14.84 12.56 -4.23
C GLY A 280 -15.62 11.95 -5.38
N ALA A 281 -16.32 10.82 -5.17
CA ALA A 281 -17.01 10.07 -6.20
C ALA A 281 -16.12 9.52 -7.34
N GLU A 282 -14.80 9.60 -7.21
CA GLU A 282 -13.79 9.08 -8.13
C GLU A 282 -13.48 7.60 -7.85
N CYS A 283 -13.13 6.85 -8.90
CA CYS A 283 -12.82 5.44 -8.86
C CYS A 283 -11.31 5.19 -8.91
N LEU A 284 -10.89 4.17 -8.15
CA LEU A 284 -9.52 3.67 -8.14
C LEU A 284 -9.17 3.14 -9.53
N ASP A 285 -8.14 3.72 -10.14
CA ASP A 285 -7.69 3.42 -11.50
C ASP A 285 -6.21 3.03 -11.48
N ASP A 286 -5.86 2.03 -12.27
CA ASP A 286 -4.48 1.64 -12.51
C ASP A 286 -4.23 1.36 -14.00
N SER A 287 -3.08 1.80 -14.48
CA SER A 287 -2.64 1.58 -15.86
C SER A 287 -1.13 1.52 -15.94
N VAL A 288 -0.60 0.82 -16.94
CA VAL A 288 0.85 0.73 -17.17
C VAL A 288 1.47 2.12 -17.35
N ALA A 289 0.78 3.03 -18.06
CA ALA A 289 1.33 4.34 -18.40
C ALA A 289 1.30 5.36 -17.26
N LEU A 290 0.26 5.35 -16.43
CA LEU A 290 0.02 6.39 -15.42
C LEU A 290 0.06 5.88 -13.97
N GLY A 291 0.17 4.56 -13.78
CA GLY A 291 0.15 3.93 -12.46
C GLY A 291 -1.16 4.13 -11.70
N LEU A 292 -1.09 3.86 -10.40
CA LEU A 292 -2.22 3.93 -9.48
C LEU A 292 -2.66 5.38 -9.21
N ARG A 293 -3.97 5.64 -9.31
CA ARG A 293 -4.58 6.95 -9.06
C ARG A 293 -6.09 6.82 -8.80
N ALA A 294 -6.76 7.95 -8.61
CA ALA A 294 -8.22 8.04 -8.61
C ALA A 294 -8.67 9.00 -9.73
N LEU A 295 -9.70 8.62 -10.47
CA LEU A 295 -10.25 9.39 -11.60
C LEU A 295 -11.77 9.27 -11.63
N PRO A 296 -12.50 10.14 -12.38
CA PRO A 296 -13.91 9.93 -12.62
C PRO A 296 -14.22 8.50 -13.08
N CYS A 297 -15.29 7.92 -12.56
CA CYS A 297 -15.67 6.55 -12.86
C CYS A 297 -16.14 6.42 -14.32
N THR A 298 -15.57 5.45 -15.03
CA THR A 298 -15.82 5.17 -16.45
C THR A 298 -16.26 3.74 -16.71
N GLY A 299 -16.15 2.85 -15.72
CA GLY A 299 -16.38 1.41 -15.89
C GLY A 299 -15.34 0.71 -16.77
N SER A 300 -14.24 1.38 -17.11
CA SER A 300 -13.16 0.81 -17.93
C SER A 300 -12.40 -0.29 -17.19
N THR A 301 -11.71 -1.16 -17.93
CA THR A 301 -10.87 -2.23 -17.35
C THR A 301 -9.81 -1.71 -16.37
N ARG A 302 -9.36 -0.46 -16.52
CA ARG A 302 -8.42 0.21 -15.61
C ARG A 302 -8.99 0.47 -14.22
N GLN A 303 -10.31 0.47 -14.07
CA GLN A 303 -11.03 0.73 -12.82
C GLN A 303 -11.66 -0.55 -12.24
N LYS A 304 -11.33 -1.70 -12.81
CA LYS A 304 -11.82 -3.01 -12.38
C LYS A 304 -10.73 -3.78 -11.64
N TRP A 305 -11.11 -4.33 -10.49
CA TRP A 305 -10.22 -5.00 -9.56
C TRP A 305 -10.73 -6.40 -9.19
N GLY A 306 -9.90 -7.44 -9.33
CA GLY A 306 -10.21 -8.82 -8.91
C GLY A 306 -9.76 -9.84 -9.94
#